data_AF-A0A7C5PIG7-F1
#
_entry.id   AF-A0A7C5PIG7-F1
#
_cell.length_a   1.000
_cell.length_b   1.000
_cell.length_c   1.000
_cell.angle_alpha   90.00
_cell.angle_beta   90.00
_cell.angle_gamma   90.00
#
_symmetry.space_group_name_H-M   'P 1'
#
loop_
_entity.id
_entity.type
_entity.pdbx_description
1 polymer ?
#
loop_
_entity_poly.entity_id
_entity_poly.type
_entity_poly.pdbx_seq_one_letter_code
_entity_poly.pdbx_strand_id
1 'polypeptide(L)'
;MISKAKIRALAQEGHPMLLVGGDRRALLGLARNLHRNSRFAEGPFLIHRGGSRGLPKNRKLSLVGLCAQLFRKAEGGTVYFENVDLLSMEEAKQLYMVLERGEFWDPETEELVPVTFRVLGSAPEAVLEPHQASSLIYRLAERIIRLEDQD
;
A
#
# COMPACT_ATOMS: atom_id res chain seq x y z
N MET A 1 17.43 -15.14 -2.99
CA MET A 1 17.12 -14.19 -1.92
C MET A 1 17.27 -12.80 -2.51
N ILE A 2 16.26 -11.91 -2.43
CA ILE A 2 16.41 -10.53 -2.92
C ILE A 2 17.66 -9.92 -2.26
N SER A 3 18.64 -9.52 -3.07
CA SER A 3 19.90 -9.02 -2.54
C SER A 3 19.68 -7.73 -1.75
N LYS A 4 20.48 -7.51 -0.70
CA LYS A 4 20.45 -6.24 0.07
C LYS A 4 20.64 -5.02 -0.84
N ALA A 5 21.44 -5.15 -1.89
CA ALA A 5 21.66 -4.10 -2.88
C ALA A 5 20.36 -3.77 -3.66
N LYS A 6 19.62 -4.80 -4.08
CA LYS A 6 18.33 -4.63 -4.77
C LYS A 6 17.28 -4.00 -3.85
N ILE A 7 17.19 -4.43 -2.59
CA ILE A 7 16.29 -3.82 -1.59
C ILE A 7 16.63 -2.34 -1.40
N ARG A 8 17.92 -2.00 -1.27
CA ARG A 8 18.34 -0.60 -1.11
C ARG A 8 17.98 0.23 -2.34
N ALA A 9 18.20 -0.28 -3.55
CA ALA A 9 17.81 0.42 -4.79
C ALA A 9 16.30 0.70 -4.81
N LEU A 10 15.47 -0.32 -4.58
CA LEU A 10 14.00 -0.21 -4.54
C LEU A 10 13.50 0.69 -3.40
N ALA A 11 14.20 0.70 -2.27
CA ALA A 11 13.85 1.55 -1.14
C ALA A 11 14.05 3.03 -1.47
N GLN A 12 15.05 3.40 -2.28
CA GLN A 12 15.29 4.78 -2.71
C GLN A 12 14.24 5.27 -3.72
N GLU A 13 13.55 4.36 -4.41
CA GLU A 13 12.45 4.70 -5.29
C GLU A 13 11.26 5.21 -4.46
N GLY A 14 10.76 6.40 -4.76
CA GLY A 14 9.66 7.01 -3.99
C GLY A 14 8.26 6.50 -4.36
N HIS A 15 8.17 5.59 -5.33
CA HIS A 15 6.91 5.17 -5.94
C HIS A 15 6.16 4.14 -5.10
N PRO A 16 4.83 4.00 -5.33
CA PRO A 16 4.05 2.89 -4.81
C PRO A 16 4.60 1.55 -5.28
N MET A 17 4.53 0.52 -4.43
CA MET A 17 5.00 -0.83 -4.79
C MET A 17 4.08 -1.92 -4.25
N LEU A 18 3.91 -2.99 -5.03
CA LEU A 18 3.25 -4.22 -4.60
C LEU A 18 4.28 -5.28 -4.19
N LEU A 19 4.14 -5.78 -2.98
CA LEU A 19 4.89 -6.91 -2.46
C LEU A 19 4.05 -8.18 -2.61
N VAL A 20 4.60 -9.20 -3.24
CA VAL A 20 3.87 -10.43 -3.56
C VAL A 20 4.57 -11.65 -2.97
N GLY A 21 3.83 -12.53 -2.29
CA GLY A 21 4.34 -13.78 -1.76
C GLY A 21 3.37 -14.52 -0.83
N GLY A 22 3.70 -15.77 -0.47
CA GLY A 22 2.86 -16.62 0.37
C GLY A 22 2.89 -16.33 1.88
N ASP A 23 4.01 -15.80 2.40
CA ASP A 23 4.17 -15.50 3.83
C ASP A 23 3.93 -14.01 4.14
N ARG A 24 2.81 -13.71 4.81
CA ARG A 24 2.43 -12.36 5.24
C ARG A 24 3.43 -11.73 6.22
N ARG A 25 4.06 -12.53 7.09
CA ARG A 25 5.06 -12.02 8.04
C ARG A 25 6.33 -11.63 7.29
N ALA A 26 6.74 -12.43 6.31
CA ALA A 26 7.85 -12.10 5.43
C ALA A 26 7.60 -10.81 4.64
N LEU A 27 6.39 -10.65 4.07
CA LEU A 27 5.99 -9.44 3.34
C LEU A 27 6.03 -8.18 4.22
N LEU A 28 5.49 -8.25 5.44
CA LEU A 28 5.57 -7.14 6.39
C LEU A 28 7.03 -6.83 6.81
N GLY A 29 7.85 -7.87 7.00
CA GLY A 29 9.28 -7.72 7.26
C GLY A 29 10.00 -7.00 6.14
N LEU A 30 9.71 -7.36 4.88
CA LEU A 30 10.23 -6.72 3.68
C LEU A 30 9.76 -5.25 3.58
N ALA A 31 8.48 -4.98 3.82
CA ALA A 31 7.93 -3.62 3.81
C ALA A 31 8.63 -2.70 4.82
N ARG A 32 8.86 -3.19 6.04
CA ARG A 32 9.62 -2.45 7.07
C ARG A 32 11.07 -2.22 6.66
N ASN A 33 11.70 -3.20 6.00
CA ASN A 33 13.06 -3.06 5.50
C ASN A 33 13.15 -1.98 4.41
N LEU A 34 12.21 -1.99 3.46
CA LEU A 34 12.09 -0.97 2.42
C LEU A 34 11.90 0.41 3.01
N HIS A 35 11.00 0.57 3.98
CA HIS A 35 10.79 1.84 4.67
C HIS A 35 12.08 2.36 5.35
N ARG A 36 12.75 1.53 6.15
CA ARG A 36 14.00 1.89 6.86
C ARG A 36 15.16 2.26 5.94
N ASN A 37 15.16 1.79 4.70
CA ASN A 37 16.19 2.09 3.71
C ASN A 37 15.75 3.15 2.69
N SER A 38 14.61 3.81 2.91
CA SER A 38 14.06 4.82 2.01
C SER A 38 14.30 6.24 2.51
N ARG A 39 14.05 7.24 1.66
CA ARG A 39 14.00 8.65 2.07
C ARG A 39 12.90 8.99 3.08
N PHE A 40 11.97 8.06 3.33
CA PHE A 40 10.86 8.20 4.27
C PHE A 40 11.15 7.55 5.64
N ALA A 41 12.38 7.09 5.89
CA ALA A 41 12.74 6.31 7.08
C ALA A 41 12.58 7.06 8.41
N GLU A 42 12.70 8.38 8.41
CA GLU A 42 12.48 9.23 9.60
C GLU A 42 10.98 9.44 9.89
N GLY A 43 10.12 9.20 8.90
CA GLY A 43 8.67 9.30 9.04
C GLY A 43 8.03 8.04 9.63
N PRO A 44 6.73 8.09 9.93
CA PRO A 44 6.02 6.96 10.53
C PRO A 44 5.79 5.82 9.52
N PHE A 45 5.84 4.58 10.02
CA PHE A 45 5.42 3.39 9.28
C PHE A 45 4.06 2.91 9.80
N LEU A 46 2.99 3.17 9.04
CA LEU A 46 1.63 2.85 9.44
C LEU A 46 1.09 1.68 8.64
N ILE A 47 0.28 0.83 9.29
CA ILE A 47 -0.28 -0.38 8.68
C ILE A 47 -1.80 -0.22 8.56
N HIS A 48 -2.31 -0.31 7.34
CA HIS A 48 -3.72 -0.53 7.06
C HIS A 48 -3.93 -2.02 6.79
N ARG A 49 -4.78 -2.68 7.58
CA ARG A 49 -5.16 -4.07 7.31
C ARG A 49 -6.43 -4.04 6.48
N GLY A 50 -6.28 -4.27 5.18
CA GLY A 50 -7.41 -4.35 4.26
C GLY A 50 -8.35 -5.48 4.67
N GLY A 51 -9.64 -5.29 4.40
CA GLY A 51 -10.67 -6.26 4.71
C GLY A 51 -11.70 -5.71 5.69
N SER A 52 -12.94 -5.69 5.23
CA SER A 52 -14.18 -5.28 5.90
C SER A 52 -14.53 -6.00 7.22
N ARG A 53 -13.60 -6.75 7.84
CA ARG A 53 -13.82 -7.41 9.13
C ARG A 53 -13.81 -6.47 10.34
N GLY A 54 -13.38 -5.22 10.16
CA GLY A 54 -13.35 -4.22 11.24
C GLY A 54 -14.20 -2.97 11.01
N LEU A 55 -14.73 -2.78 9.79
CA LEU A 55 -15.51 -1.59 9.47
C LEU A 55 -16.99 -1.87 9.73
N PRO A 56 -17.67 -1.05 10.56
CA PRO A 56 -19.10 -1.19 10.75
C PRO A 56 -19.79 -1.07 9.38
N LYS A 57 -20.57 -2.10 8.98
CA LYS A 57 -21.33 -2.15 7.71
C LYS A 57 -22.28 -0.96 7.51
N ASN A 58 -22.47 -0.12 8.53
CA ASN A 58 -23.37 1.03 8.56
C ASN A 58 -22.69 2.39 8.34
N ARG A 59 -21.37 2.47 8.08
CA ARG A 59 -20.73 3.75 7.77
C ARG A 59 -20.77 4.02 6.26
N LYS A 60 -21.44 5.11 5.88
CA LYS A 60 -21.45 5.70 4.53
C LYS A 60 -20.10 6.30 4.09
N LEU A 61 -19.03 6.11 4.87
CA LEU A 61 -17.74 6.74 4.61
C LEU A 61 -16.94 5.90 3.61
N SER A 62 -16.40 6.57 2.59
CA SER A 62 -15.45 6.00 1.64
C SER A 62 -14.19 5.49 2.37
N LEU A 63 -13.45 4.55 1.76
CA LEU A 63 -12.14 4.12 2.24
C LEU A 63 -11.24 5.32 2.53
N VAL A 64 -11.26 6.30 1.63
CA VAL A 64 -10.49 7.54 1.77
C VAL A 64 -10.88 8.30 3.02
N GLY A 65 -12.18 8.48 3.27
CA GLY A 65 -12.64 9.14 4.50
C GLY A 65 -12.27 8.37 5.77
N LEU A 66 -12.29 7.04 5.72
CA LEU A 66 -11.86 6.18 6.82
C LEU A 66 -10.33 6.22 7.04
N CYS A 67 -9.59 6.40 5.95
CA CYS A 67 -8.13 6.43 5.95
C CYS A 67 -7.55 7.85 6.03
N ALA A 68 -8.35 8.92 5.98
CA ALA A 68 -7.87 10.30 6.00
C ALA A 68 -6.99 10.57 7.23
N GLN A 69 -7.44 10.14 8.42
CA GLN A 69 -6.62 10.21 9.64
C GLN A 69 -5.32 9.39 9.54
N LEU A 70 -5.36 8.22 8.90
CA LEU A 70 -4.18 7.38 8.70
C LEU A 70 -3.19 8.08 7.75
N PHE A 71 -3.69 8.68 6.67
CA PHE A 71 -2.91 9.38 5.66
C PHE A 71 -2.26 10.64 6.21
N ARG A 72 -2.98 11.45 7.00
CA ARG A 72 -2.40 12.58 7.73
C ARG A 72 -1.29 12.14 8.68
N LYS A 73 -1.55 11.09 9.46
CA LYS A 73 -0.54 10.52 10.37
C LYS A 73 0.65 9.91 9.61
N ALA A 74 0.51 9.61 8.33
CA ALA A 74 1.57 9.00 7.53
C ALA A 74 2.52 10.01 6.89
N GLU A 75 2.26 11.33 7.01
CA GLU A 75 3.04 12.40 6.40
C GLU A 75 4.56 12.19 6.55
N GLY A 76 5.29 12.28 5.43
CA GLY A 76 6.73 12.04 5.37
C GLY A 76 7.16 10.58 5.61
N GLY A 77 6.21 9.66 5.78
CA GLY A 77 6.44 8.27 6.14
C GLY A 77 5.97 7.27 5.08
N THR A 78 5.43 6.14 5.53
CA THR A 78 4.98 5.05 4.66
C THR A 78 3.71 4.40 5.20
N VAL A 79 2.72 4.20 4.32
CA VAL A 79 1.53 3.40 4.59
C VAL A 79 1.67 2.03 3.93
N TYR A 80 1.57 0.98 4.73
CA TYR A 80 1.53 -0.40 4.27
C TYR A 80 0.09 -0.93 4.29
N PHE A 81 -0.47 -1.21 3.11
CA PHE A 81 -1.75 -1.86 2.93
C PHE A 81 -1.56 -3.37 2.87
N GLU A 82 -1.92 -4.05 3.94
CA GLU A 82 -1.86 -5.50 4.05
C GLU A 82 -3.06 -6.14 3.33
N ASN A 83 -2.77 -7.06 2.40
CA ASN A 83 -3.73 -7.79 1.57
C ASN A 83 -4.65 -6.87 0.76
N VAL A 84 -4.06 -6.10 -0.17
CA VAL A 84 -4.80 -5.21 -1.07
C VAL A 84 -5.79 -5.94 -1.97
N ASP A 85 -5.59 -7.25 -2.15
CA ASP A 85 -6.51 -8.16 -2.84
C ASP A 85 -7.85 -8.34 -2.12
N LEU A 86 -7.92 -8.04 -0.82
CA LEU A 86 -9.14 -8.13 -0.02
C LEU A 86 -9.95 -6.83 -0.02
N LEU A 87 -9.47 -5.78 -0.68
CA LEU A 87 -10.24 -4.55 -0.88
C LEU A 87 -11.42 -4.85 -1.82
N SER A 88 -12.60 -4.33 -1.48
CA SER A 88 -13.70 -4.29 -2.44
C SER A 88 -13.32 -3.46 -3.68
N MET A 89 -14.01 -3.67 -4.79
CA MET A 89 -13.76 -2.92 -6.02
C MET A 89 -13.83 -1.40 -5.81
N GLU A 90 -14.76 -0.93 -4.97
CA GLU A 90 -14.93 0.50 -4.67
C GLU A 90 -13.76 1.03 -3.81
N GLU A 91 -13.35 0.29 -2.78
CA GLU A 91 -12.17 0.61 -1.96
C GLU A 91 -10.90 0.63 -2.83
N ALA A 92 -10.75 -0.36 -3.72
CA ALA A 92 -9.61 -0.46 -4.62
C ALA A 92 -9.56 0.72 -5.60
N LYS A 93 -10.70 1.09 -6.18
CA LYS A 93 -10.85 2.26 -7.05
C LYS A 93 -10.49 3.55 -6.31
N GLN A 94 -10.94 3.70 -5.07
CA GLN A 94 -10.65 4.88 -4.26
C GLN A 94 -9.16 5.01 -3.94
N LEU A 95 -8.52 3.93 -3.52
CA LEU A 95 -7.06 3.91 -3.32
C LEU A 95 -6.33 4.20 -4.64
N TYR A 96 -6.80 3.65 -5.76
CA TYR A 96 -6.24 3.92 -7.08
C TYR A 96 -6.28 5.42 -7.40
N MET A 97 -7.42 6.10 -7.18
CA MET A 97 -7.55 7.54 -7.42
C MET A 97 -6.58 8.36 -6.57
N VAL A 98 -6.33 7.97 -5.32
CA VAL A 98 -5.36 8.63 -4.45
C VAL A 98 -3.94 8.50 -5.00
N LEU A 99 -3.58 7.30 -5.46
CA LEU A 99 -2.27 7.04 -6.05
C LEU A 99 -2.08 7.75 -7.40
N GLU A 100 -3.12 7.81 -8.23
CA GLU A 100 -3.09 8.44 -9.55
C GLU A 100 -3.03 9.97 -9.46
N ARG A 101 -3.83 10.58 -8.58
CA ARG A 101 -3.87 12.04 -8.43
C ARG A 101 -2.77 12.58 -7.52
N GLY A 102 -2.23 11.74 -6.63
CA GLY A 102 -1.28 12.18 -5.61
C GLY A 102 -1.92 13.07 -4.53
N GLU A 103 -3.23 12.99 -4.35
CA GLU A 103 -4.01 13.74 -3.38
C GLU A 103 -5.23 12.93 -2.93
N PHE A 104 -5.78 13.25 -1.77
CA PHE A 104 -7.00 12.64 -1.25
C PHE A 104 -7.93 13.67 -0.63
N TRP A 105 -9.24 13.43 -0.69
CA TRP A 105 -10.21 14.28 -0.02
C TRP A 105 -10.31 13.96 1.47
N ASP A 106 -10.17 14.97 2.30
CA ASP A 106 -10.25 14.88 3.75
C ASP A 106 -11.64 15.31 4.24
N PRO A 107 -12.45 14.42 4.83
CA PRO A 107 -13.78 14.77 5.31
C PRO A 107 -13.79 15.68 6.55
N GLU A 108 -12.67 15.80 7.28
CA GLU A 108 -12.61 16.67 8.46
C GLU A 108 -12.33 18.13 8.08
N THR A 109 -11.51 18.36 7.05
CA THR A 109 -11.17 19.70 6.57
C THR A 109 -11.97 20.11 5.32
N GLU A 110 -12.65 19.15 4.69
CA GLU A 110 -13.33 19.29 3.39
C GLU A 110 -12.41 19.70 2.22
N GLU A 111 -11.11 19.43 2.35
CA GLU A 111 -10.08 19.83 1.37
C GLU A 111 -9.43 18.63 0.66
N LEU A 112 -8.77 18.90 -0.46
CA LEU A 112 -7.84 17.96 -1.10
C LEU A 112 -6.45 18.11 -0.47
N VAL A 113 -5.94 17.03 0.08
CA VAL A 113 -4.64 16.97 0.77
C VAL A 113 -3.64 16.21 -0.09
N PRO A 114 -2.43 16.75 -0.35
CA PRO A 114 -1.42 16.05 -1.13
C PRO A 114 -0.89 14.81 -0.41
N VAL A 115 -0.57 13.76 -1.17
CA VAL A 115 0.07 12.54 -0.68
C VAL A 115 1.56 12.80 -0.51
N THR A 116 1.98 13.03 0.73
CA THR A 116 3.39 13.26 1.11
C THR A 116 4.05 12.01 1.70
N PHE A 117 3.41 10.85 1.56
CA PHE A 117 3.84 9.56 2.09
C PHE A 117 3.98 8.52 1.00
N ARG A 118 4.78 7.49 1.26
CA ARG A 118 4.91 6.33 0.35
C ARG A 118 3.81 5.31 0.61
N VAL A 119 3.35 4.64 -0.44
CA VAL A 119 2.43 3.50 -0.32
C VAL A 119 3.13 2.18 -0.66
N LEU A 120 2.94 1.18 0.20
CA LEU A 120 3.32 -0.21 -0.06
C LEU A 120 2.07 -1.07 0.05
N GLY A 121 1.83 -1.95 -0.91
CA GLY A 121 0.75 -2.94 -0.84
C GLY A 121 1.31 -4.35 -0.68
N SER A 122 0.54 -5.27 -0.11
CA SER A 122 0.84 -6.69 -0.16
C SER A 122 -0.30 -7.50 -0.74
N ALA A 123 0.02 -8.55 -1.49
CA ALA A 123 -0.95 -9.51 -2.00
C ALA A 123 -0.35 -10.93 -2.05
N PRO A 124 -1.19 -11.99 -2.00
CA PRO A 124 -0.74 -13.34 -2.33
C PRO A 124 -0.38 -13.45 -3.81
N GLU A 125 0.46 -14.42 -4.13
CA GLU A 125 1.00 -14.62 -5.49
C GLU A 125 -0.05 -14.95 -6.55
N ALA A 126 -1.09 -15.71 -6.16
CA ALA A 126 -2.21 -16.06 -7.03
C ALA A 126 -2.92 -14.83 -7.65
N VAL A 127 -2.78 -13.66 -7.03
CA VAL A 127 -3.44 -12.42 -7.45
C VAL A 127 -2.78 -11.81 -8.70
N LEU A 128 -1.57 -12.25 -9.06
CA LEU A 128 -0.91 -11.84 -10.30
C LEU A 128 -1.44 -12.57 -11.54
N GLU A 129 -2.32 -13.56 -11.38
CA GLU A 129 -2.90 -14.23 -12.54
C GLU A 129 -3.86 -13.29 -13.29
N PRO A 130 -3.79 -13.22 -14.65
CA PRO A 130 -4.44 -12.16 -15.42
C PRO A 130 -5.95 -12.02 -15.23
N HIS A 131 -6.60 -13.08 -14.77
CA HIS A 131 -8.04 -13.15 -14.56
C HIS A 131 -8.49 -12.79 -13.13
N GLN A 132 -7.55 -12.55 -12.21
CA GLN A 132 -7.84 -12.23 -10.79
C GLN A 132 -7.32 -10.85 -10.37
N ALA A 133 -6.40 -10.25 -11.13
CA ALA A 133 -5.85 -8.94 -10.82
C ALA A 133 -6.87 -7.82 -11.13
N SER A 134 -7.24 -7.05 -10.10
CA SER A 134 -7.96 -5.78 -10.28
C SER A 134 -7.04 -4.71 -10.90
N SER A 135 -7.60 -3.68 -11.53
CA SER A 135 -6.81 -2.57 -12.10
C SER A 135 -5.91 -1.86 -11.08
N LEU A 136 -6.30 -1.83 -9.80
CA LEU A 136 -5.46 -1.34 -8.70
C LEU A 136 -4.22 -2.21 -8.50
N ILE A 137 -4.38 -3.53 -8.53
CA ILE A 137 -3.26 -4.47 -8.42
C ILE A 137 -2.28 -4.20 -9.55
N TYR A 138 -2.75 -4.02 -10.79
CA TYR A 138 -1.88 -3.71 -11.94
C TYR A 138 -1.08 -2.41 -11.79
N ARG A 139 -1.65 -1.38 -11.16
CA ARG A 139 -0.93 -0.12 -10.95
C ARG A 139 0.01 -0.11 -9.74
N LEU A 140 -0.35 -0.78 -8.65
CA LEU A 140 0.63 -1.12 -7.62
C LEU A 140 1.72 -2.06 -8.17
N ALA A 141 1.37 -2.87 -9.18
CA ALA A 141 2.22 -3.83 -9.86
C ALA A 141 3.03 -3.24 -11.04
N GLU A 142 2.94 -1.94 -11.33
CA GLU A 142 3.91 -1.30 -12.25
C GLU A 142 5.35 -1.55 -11.76
N ARG A 143 5.53 -1.81 -10.45
CA ARG A 143 6.73 -2.45 -9.86
C ARG A 143 6.33 -3.55 -8.87
N ILE A 144 6.27 -4.80 -9.35
CA ILE A 144 6.12 -6.00 -8.50
C ILE A 144 7.48 -6.38 -7.91
N ILE A 145 7.51 -6.57 -6.59
CA ILE A 145 8.60 -7.26 -5.91
C ILE A 145 8.09 -8.64 -5.47
N ARG A 146 8.58 -9.70 -6.12
CA ARG A 146 8.27 -11.08 -5.74
C ARG A 146 9.22 -11.55 -4.65
N LEU A 147 8.68 -12.26 -3.66
CA LEU A 147 9.43 -12.97 -2.64
C LEU A 147 9.90 -14.37 -3.09
N GLU A 148 9.88 -14.66 -4.39
CA GLU A 148 10.47 -15.87 -4.98
C GLU A 148 11.94 -15.61 -5.33
N ASP A 149 12.84 -16.08 -4.49
CA ASP A 149 14.18 -16.54 -4.85
C ASP A 149 14.67 -17.41 -3.66
N GLN A 150 13.97 -18.50 -3.38
CA GLN A 150 14.45 -19.55 -2.46
C GLN A 150 14.02 -20.89 -3.05
N ASP A 151 14.92 -21.48 -3.85
CA ASP A 151 15.11 -22.93 -3.81
C ASP A 151 15.82 -23.29 -2.49
#